data_AF-A0A067CIH0-F1
#
_entry.id   AF-A0A067CIH0-F1
#
_cell.length_a   1.000
_cell.length_b   1.000
_cell.length_c   1.000
_cell.angle_alpha   90.00
_cell.angle_beta   90.00
_cell.angle_gamma   90.00
#
_symmetry.space_group_name_H-M   'P 1'
#
loop_
_entity.id
_entity.type
_entity.pdbx_description
1 polymer ?
#
loop_
_entity_poly.entity_id
_entity_poly.type
_entity_poly.pdbx_seq_one_letter_code
_entity_poly.pdbx_strand_id
1 'polypeptide(L)' 'MSVPDEVDPDDLLQLLGKATTCAILAATGPQRSRLLATLYKDERIKSMEHAGILEKLYLERRSDIAAFEEGLLPHQK' A
#
# COMPACT_ATOMS: atom_id res chain seq x y z
N MET A 1 19.57 13.79 -23.86
CA MET A 1 19.35 12.65 -22.95
C MET A 1 18.54 13.21 -21.80
N SER A 2 17.22 13.02 -21.84
CA SER A 2 16.30 13.66 -20.90
C SER A 2 16.59 13.11 -19.50
N VAL A 3 16.95 13.98 -18.57
CA VAL A 3 16.92 13.66 -17.14
C VAL A 3 15.47 13.23 -16.86
N PRO A 4 15.22 12.05 -16.27
CA PRO A 4 13.85 11.72 -15.88
C PRO A 4 13.36 12.85 -14.99
N ASP A 5 12.24 13.46 -15.37
CA ASP A 5 11.53 14.46 -14.58
C ASP A 5 11.47 13.91 -13.14
N GLU A 6 12.22 14.55 -12.25
CA GLU A 6 12.34 14.09 -10.87
C GLU A 6 10.95 14.23 -10.25
N VAL A 7 10.33 13.10 -9.92
CA VAL A 7 8.98 13.10 -9.33
C VAL A 7 9.05 13.83 -8.00
N ASP A 8 8.16 14.81 -7.82
CA ASP A 8 8.09 15.57 -6.58
C ASP A 8 7.98 14.61 -5.38
N PRO A 9 8.75 14.83 -4.29
CA PRO A 9 8.71 13.96 -3.11
C PRO A 9 7.31 13.74 -2.54
N ASP A 10 6.43 14.76 -2.59
CA ASP A 10 5.05 14.64 -2.12
C ASP A 10 4.21 13.76 -3.06
N ASP A 11 4.40 13.91 -4.37
CA ASP A 11 3.76 13.03 -5.37
C ASP A 11 4.24 11.59 -5.23
N LEU A 12 5.53 11.39 -4.89
CA LEU A 12 6.10 10.08 -4.65
C LEU A 12 5.48 9.40 -3.45
N LEU A 13 5.23 10.13 -2.36
CA LEU A 13 4.53 9.61 -1.18
C LEU A 13 3.07 9.26 -1.49
N GLN A 14 2.38 10.11 -2.26
CA GLN A 14 1.01 9.80 -2.70
C GLN A 14 0.94 8.55 -3.59
N LEU A 15 1.88 8.42 -4.54
CA LEU A 15 2.00 7.26 -5.40
C LEU A 15 2.29 5.99 -4.60
N LEU A 16 3.16 6.08 -3.59
CA LEU A 16 3.46 4.99 -2.70
C LEU A 16 2.20 4.54 -1.93
N GLY A 17 1.43 5.49 -1.39
CA GLY A 17 0.14 5.19 -0.72
C GLY A 17 -0.84 4.48 -1.65
N LYS A 18 -1.01 4.97 -2.88
CA LYS A 18 -1.86 4.32 -3.90
C LYS A 18 -1.36 2.89 -4.22
N ALA A 19 -0.06 2.71 -4.36
CA ALA A 19 0.53 1.39 -4.60
C ALA A 19 0.26 0.42 -3.44
N THR A 20 0.32 0.90 -2.19
CA THR A 20 -0.06 0.11 -1.00
C THR A 20 -1.53 -0.30 -1.04
N THR A 21 -2.44 0.62 -1.33
CA THR A 21 -3.88 0.31 -1.48
C THR A 21 -4.11 -0.75 -2.56
N CYS A 22 -3.48 -0.62 -3.73
CA CYS A 22 -3.56 -1.61 -4.80
C CYS A 22 -3.03 -2.99 -4.39
N ALA A 23 -1.92 -3.04 -3.65
CA ALA A 23 -1.36 -4.30 -3.15
C ALA A 23 -2.27 -5.00 -2.13
N ILE A 24 -2.95 -4.21 -1.29
CA ILE A 24 -3.93 -4.71 -0.33
C ILE A 24 -5.12 -5.34 -1.06
N LEU A 25 -5.66 -4.65 -2.06
CA LEU A 25 -6.82 -5.06 -2.87
C LEU A 25 -6.52 -6.19 -3.88
N ALA A 26 -5.25 -6.43 -4.21
CA ALA A 26 -4.86 -7.46 -5.17
C ALA A 26 -5.30 -8.86 -4.72
N ALA A 27 -5.51 -9.75 -5.70
CA ALA A 27 -5.85 -11.15 -5.43
C ALA A 27 -4.76 -11.86 -4.62
N THR A 28 -5.17 -12.72 -3.69
CA THR A 28 -4.24 -13.54 -2.87
C THR A 28 -3.39 -14.44 -3.76
N GLY A 29 -2.07 -14.35 -3.60
CA GLY A 29 -1.12 -15.18 -4.35
C GLY A 29 0.35 -14.82 -4.07
N PRO A 30 1.31 -15.61 -4.58
CA PRO A 30 2.74 -15.45 -4.27
C PRO A 30 3.30 -14.09 -4.65
N GLN A 31 2.81 -13.50 -5.74
CA GLN A 31 3.22 -12.16 -6.19
C GLN A 31 2.77 -11.10 -5.19
N ARG A 32 1.52 -11.17 -4.73
CA ARG A 32 0.99 -10.27 -3.72
C ARG A 32 1.76 -10.39 -2.41
N SER A 33 2.02 -11.60 -1.92
CA SER A 33 2.76 -11.78 -0.66
C SER A 33 4.17 -11.18 -0.72
N ARG A 34 4.87 -11.30 -1.86
CA ARG A 34 6.18 -10.65 -2.06
C ARG A 34 6.05 -9.13 -2.02
N LEU A 35 5.05 -8.58 -2.69
CA LEU A 35 4.80 -7.14 -2.73
C LEU A 35 4.47 -6.59 -1.33
N LEU A 36 3.60 -7.26 -0.58
CA LEU A 36 3.28 -6.90 0.80
C LEU A 36 4.53 -6.93 1.69
N ALA A 37 5.42 -7.93 1.52
CA ALA A 37 6.68 -8.01 2.25
C ALA A 37 7.65 -6.86 1.93
N THR A 38 7.70 -6.44 0.66
CA THR A 38 8.50 -5.28 0.24
C THR A 38 7.95 -4.00 0.86
N LEU A 39 6.64 -3.78 0.78
CA LEU A 39 5.98 -2.60 1.34
C LEU A 39 6.11 -2.56 2.87
N TYR A 40 5.97 -3.70 3.55
CA TYR A 40 6.10 -3.77 5.01
C TYR A 40 7.49 -3.34 5.52
N LYS A 41 8.54 -3.54 4.71
CA LYS A 41 9.92 -3.14 5.04
C LYS A 41 10.24 -1.70 4.66
N ASP A 42 9.33 -0.99 3.99
CA ASP A 42 9.52 0.40 3.59
C ASP A 42 9.18 1.34 4.75
N GLU A 43 10.18 2.00 5.32
CA GLU A 43 10.01 2.89 6.46
C GLU A 43 9.03 4.04 6.18
N ARG A 44 8.92 4.49 4.93
CA ARG A 44 8.00 5.57 4.54
C ARG A 44 6.54 5.18 4.68
N ILE A 45 6.24 3.88 4.65
CA ILE A 45 4.88 3.36 4.80
C ILE A 45 4.46 3.35 6.27
N LYS A 46 5.40 3.27 7.23
CA LYS A 46 5.08 3.21 8.66
C LYS A 46 4.37 4.45 9.19
N SER A 47 4.55 5.60 8.55
CA SER A 47 3.86 6.85 8.88
C SER A 47 2.50 7.00 8.16
N MET A 48 2.13 6.08 7.27
CA MET A 48 0.89 6.14 6.50
C MET A 48 -0.28 5.50 7.25
N GLU A 49 -1.49 5.99 6.97
CA GLU A 49 -2.74 5.50 7.56
C GLU A 49 -2.98 3.99 7.34
N HIS A 50 -2.48 3.45 6.22
CA HIS A 50 -2.67 2.04 5.86
C HIS A 50 -1.59 1.08 6.40
N ALA A 51 -0.62 1.57 7.19
CA ALA A 51 0.46 0.75 7.73
C ALA A 51 -0.07 -0.43 8.58
N GLY A 52 -1.08 -0.17 9.41
CA GLY A 52 -1.64 -1.18 10.32
C GLY A 52 -2.38 -2.31 9.61
N ILE A 53 -3.08 -2.02 8.51
CA ILE A 53 -3.73 -3.07 7.72
C ILE A 53 -2.72 -3.86 6.89
N LEU A 54 -1.71 -3.18 6.33
CA LEU A 54 -0.61 -3.82 5.61
C LEU A 54 0.12 -4.84 6.50
N GLU A 55 0.46 -4.46 7.74
CA GLU A 55 1.11 -5.35 8.71
C GLU A 55 0.21 -6.57 9.02
N LYS A 56 -1.06 -6.35 9.32
CA LYS A 56 -2.00 -7.46 9.63
C LYS A 56 -2.14 -8.44 8.46
N LEU A 57 -2.22 -7.93 7.23
CA LEU A 57 -2.30 -8.74 6.02
C LEU A 57 -1.00 -9.50 5.73
N TYR A 58 0.15 -8.85 5.92
CA TYR A 58 1.46 -9.49 5.74
C TYR A 58 1.69 -10.61 6.77
N LEU A 59 1.25 -10.40 8.01
CA LEU A 59 1.34 -11.38 9.09
C LEU A 59 0.24 -12.46 9.05
N GLU A 60 -0.60 -12.48 8.00
CA GLU A 60 -1.74 -13.40 7.82
C GLU A 60 -2.70 -13.43 9.02
N ARG A 61 -2.81 -12.31 9.74
CA ARG A 61 -3.72 -12.16 10.87
C ARG A 61 -5.09 -11.68 10.38
N ARG A 62 -6.16 -12.07 11.08
CA ARG A 62 -7.48 -11.47 10.87
C ARG A 62 -7.35 -9.96 11.04
N SER A 63 -7.57 -9.24 9.95
CA SER A 63 -7.58 -7.79 9.90
C SER A 63 -9.03 -7.31 9.98
N ASP A 64 -9.25 -6.24 10.74
CA ASP A 64 -10.47 -5.46 10.60
C ASP A 64 -10.29 -4.58 9.36
N ILE A 65 -11.14 -4.80 8.36
CA ILE A 65 -11.06 -4.16 7.04
C ILE A 65 -12.03 -2.97 6.96
N ALA A 66 -12.94 -2.80 7.92
CA ALA A 66 -13.97 -1.76 7.88
C ALA A 66 -13.39 -0.34 7.77
N ALA A 67 -12.41 -0.02 8.62
CA ALA A 67 -11.73 1.27 8.59
C ALA A 67 -10.95 1.50 7.28
N PHE A 68 -10.46 0.44 6.63
CA PHE A 68 -9.80 0.56 5.34
C PHE A 68 -10.80 0.81 4.21
N GLU A 69 -11.94 0.13 4.22
CA GLU A 69 -13.03 0.31 3.24
C GLU A 69 -13.65 1.72 3.28
N GLU A 70 -13.66 2.37 4.44
CA GLU A 70 -14.10 3.77 4.57
C GLU A 70 -13.21 4.74 3.77
N GLY A 71 -11.91 4.46 3.68
CA GLY A 71 -10.93 5.26 2.94
C GLY A 71 -10.85 4.96 1.44
N LEU A 72 -11.55 3.94 0.94
CA LEU A 72 -11.51 3.56 -0.48
C LEU A 72 -12.36 4.48 -1.35
N LEU A 73 -11.84 4.78 -2.55
CA LEU A 73 -12.59 5.48 -3.58
C LEU A 73 -13.76 4.61 -4.09
N PRO A 74 -14.83 5.20 -4.65
CA PRO A 74 -15.98 4.43 -5.12
C PRO A 74 -15.67 3.30 -6.11
N HIS A 75 -14.64 3.45 -6.95
CA HIS A 75 -14.23 2.44 -7.93
C HIS A 75 -13.31 1.34 -7.35
N GLN A 76 -12.94 1.44 -6.08
CA GLN A 76 -12.10 0.48 -5.36
C GLN A 76 -12.90 -0.43 -4.43
N LYS A 77 -14.21 -0.20 -4.31
CA LYS A 77 -15.15 -1.00 -3.51
C LYS A 77 -15.74 -2.12 -4.36
#